data_AF-A0A077Q889-F1
#
_entry.id   AF-A0A077Q889-F1
#
_cell.length_a   1.000
_cell.length_b   1.000
_cell.length_c   1.000
_cell.angle_alpha   90.00
_cell.angle_beta   90.00
_cell.angle_gamma   90.00
#
_symmetry.space_group_name_H-M   'P 1'
#
loop_
_entity.id
_entity.type
_entity.pdbx_description
1 polymer ?
#
loop_
_entity_poly.entity_id
_entity_poly.type
_entity_poly.pdbx_seq_one_letter_code
_entity_poly.pdbx_strand_id
1 'polypeptide(L)'
;MSKCQKNENKLTACEALSRALQYGNPTKKSKGLFLPMRINVLTGKPGTDIVQLHSGEFVGAGVMLNYCPFCGQDIDTASNQGEQQ
;
A
#
# COMPACT_ATOMS: atom_id res chain seq x y z
N MET A 1 8.43 17.76 7.88
CA MET A 1 7.87 16.40 7.74
C MET A 1 7.60 16.14 6.27
N SER A 2 8.18 15.08 5.70
CA SER A 2 7.88 14.67 4.32
C SER A 2 6.45 14.10 4.25
N LYS A 3 5.71 14.45 3.21
CA LYS A 3 4.38 13.89 2.94
C LYS A 3 4.51 12.71 1.97
N CYS A 4 3.52 11.82 1.93
CA CYS A 4 3.50 10.76 0.93
C CYS A 4 3.45 11.34 -0.49
N GLN A 5 4.09 10.65 -1.44
CA GLN A 5 4.06 10.99 -2.86
C GLN A 5 3.80 9.75 -3.70
N LYS A 6 2.97 9.88 -4.73
CA LYS A 6 2.70 8.83 -5.71
C LYS A 6 3.51 9.08 -6.97
N ASN A 7 4.23 8.08 -7.42
CA ASN A 7 4.96 8.07 -8.68
C ASN A 7 4.43 6.89 -9.51
N GLU A 8 3.42 7.14 -10.33
CA GLU A 8 2.72 6.11 -11.11
C GLU A 8 2.22 4.96 -10.21
N ASN A 9 2.87 3.80 -10.30
CA ASN A 9 2.55 2.57 -9.59
C ASN A 9 3.31 2.44 -8.25
N LYS A 10 4.10 3.44 -7.87
CA LYS A 10 4.97 3.43 -6.69
C LYS A 10 4.59 4.48 -5.67
N LEU A 11 4.75 4.12 -4.40
CA LEU A 11 4.44 4.98 -3.28
C LEU A 11 5.71 5.33 -2.50
N THR A 12 6.04 6.61 -2.42
CA THR A 12 7.02 7.12 -1.45
C THR A 12 6.27 7.50 -0.18
N ALA A 13 6.42 6.70 0.87
CA ALA A 13 5.73 6.89 2.14
C ALA A 13 6.32 8.05 2.97
N CYS A 14 5.47 8.76 3.71
CA CYS A 14 5.93 9.67 4.76
C CYS A 14 6.60 8.90 5.90
N GLU A 15 7.39 9.59 6.72
CA GLU A 15 8.14 8.97 7.82
C GLU A 15 7.26 8.15 8.77
N ALA A 16 6.10 8.70 9.17
CA ALA A 16 5.17 8.02 10.06
C ALA A 16 4.58 6.74 9.42
N LEU A 17 4.22 6.81 8.13
CA LEU A 17 3.72 5.65 7.41
C LEU A 17 4.83 4.59 7.25
N SER A 18 6.04 4.99 6.87
CA SER A 18 7.19 4.10 6.73
C SER A 18 7.50 3.34 8.03
N ARG A 19 7.41 4.02 9.18
CA ARG A 19 7.59 3.40 10.51
C ARG A 19 6.43 2.48 10.92
N ALA A 20 5.21 2.77 10.46
CA ALA A 20 4.03 1.98 10.78
C ALA A 20 3.85 0.77 9.87
N LEU A 21 4.41 0.82 8.66
CA LEU A 21 4.44 -0.30 7.74
C LEU A 21 5.28 -1.43 8.34
N GLN A 22 4.65 -2.57 8.57
CA GLN A 22 5.39 -3.78 8.92
C GLN A 22 6.08 -4.31 7.67
N TYR A 23 7.40 -4.27 7.66
CA TYR A 23 8.23 -4.91 6.64
C TYR A 23 8.26 -6.43 6.89
N GLY A 24 7.92 -7.21 5.87
CA GLY A 24 7.94 -8.68 5.92
C GLY A 24 6.71 -9.31 5.28
N ASN A 25 6.58 -10.63 5.45
CA ASN A 25 5.43 -11.39 4.95
C ASN A 25 4.36 -11.46 6.05
N PRO A 26 3.27 -10.67 5.99
CA PRO A 26 2.16 -10.81 6.93
C PRO A 26 1.67 -12.25 6.97
N THR A 27 1.54 -12.81 8.17
CA THR A 27 0.81 -14.06 8.36
C THR A 27 -0.69 -13.79 8.28
N LYS A 28 -1.50 -14.84 8.08
CA LYS A 28 -2.97 -14.71 8.07
C LYS A 28 -3.56 -14.09 9.34
N LYS A 29 -2.81 -14.06 10.46
CA LYS A 29 -3.24 -13.47 11.73
C LYS A 29 -2.57 -12.12 12.03
N SER A 30 -1.65 -11.65 11.16
CA SER A 30 -0.92 -10.41 11.37
C SER A 30 -1.86 -9.20 11.23
N LYS A 31 -1.76 -8.28 12.19
CA LYS A 31 -2.53 -7.02 12.25
C LYS A 31 -1.61 -5.83 12.02
N GLY A 32 -2.16 -4.75 11.46
CA GLY A 32 -1.43 -3.51 11.22
C GLY A 32 -1.48 -3.06 9.77
N LEU A 33 -0.57 -2.17 9.41
CA LEU A 33 -0.42 -1.64 8.06
C LEU A 33 0.67 -2.42 7.32
N PHE A 34 0.36 -2.83 6.09
CA PHE A 34 1.23 -3.64 5.24
C PHE A 34 1.35 -3.01 3.85
N LEU A 35 2.54 -3.14 3.27
CA LEU A 35 2.80 -2.84 1.87
C LEU A 35 3.39 -4.11 1.24
N PRO A 36 2.55 -5.07 0.81
CA PRO A 36 3.04 -6.32 0.28
C PRO A 36 3.78 -6.10 -1.04
N MET A 37 4.88 -6.83 -1.22
CA MET A 37 5.53 -6.91 -2.52
C MET A 37 4.61 -7.65 -3.49
N ARG A 38 4.18 -6.96 -4.54
CA ARG A 38 3.38 -7.55 -5.62
C ARG A 38 4.25 -7.70 -6.86
N ILE A 39 4.07 -8.80 -7.58
CA ILE A 39 4.80 -9.10 -8.80
C ILE A 39 3.77 -9.53 -9.85
N ASN A 40 3.88 -8.97 -11.05
CA ASN A 40 3.10 -9.44 -12.18
C ASN A 40 3.68 -10.79 -12.63
N VAL A 41 2.91 -11.87 -12.50
CA VAL A 41 3.38 -13.24 -12.79
C VAL A 41 3.71 -13.48 -14.27
N LEU A 42 3.18 -12.66 -15.18
CA LEU A 42 3.44 -12.77 -16.62
C LEU A 42 4.72 -12.04 -17.03
N THR A 43 5.00 -10.88 -16.43
CA THR A 43 6.13 -10.03 -16.82
C THR A 43 7.31 -10.07 -15.85
N GLY A 44 7.12 -10.63 -14.65
CA GLY A 44 8.10 -10.63 -13.56
C GLY A 44 8.37 -9.25 -12.95
N LYS A 45 7.70 -8.19 -13.44
CA LYS A 45 7.94 -6.82 -12.97
C LYS A 45 7.21 -6.54 -11.65
N PRO A 46 7.74 -5.67 -10.78
CA PRO A 46 7.04 -5.20 -9.60
C PRO A 46 5.68 -4.61 -9.96
N GLY A 47 4.65 -5.03 -9.25
CA GLY A 47 3.31 -4.51 -9.38
C GLY A 47 3.12 -3.17 -8.65
N THR A 48 1.86 -2.76 -8.61
CA THR A 48 1.38 -1.53 -7.97
C THR A 48 1.46 -1.61 -6.44
N ASP A 49 2.00 -0.56 -5.83
CA ASP A 49 2.17 -0.43 -4.39
C ASP A 49 0.84 -0.10 -3.70
N ILE A 50 0.23 -1.07 -3.02
CA ILE A 50 -1.05 -0.88 -2.31
C ILE A 50 -0.85 -1.05 -0.81
N VAL A 51 -1.13 0.00 -0.04
CA VAL A 51 -1.13 -0.07 1.42
C VAL A 51 -2.43 -0.75 1.90
N GLN A 52 -2.27 -1.76 2.74
CA GLN A 52 -3.35 -2.56 3.28
C GLN A 52 -3.41 -2.45 4.81
N LEU A 53 -4.62 -2.27 5.35
CA LEU A 53 -4.90 -2.34 6.77
C LEU A 53 -5.50 -3.72 7.11
N HIS A 54 -4.84 -4.45 8.00
CA HIS A 54 -5.38 -5.69 8.57
C HIS A 54 -5.86 -5.41 9.99
N SER A 55 -7.17 -5.29 10.17
CA SER A 55 -7.80 -5.03 11.47
C SER A 55 -9.18 -5.67 11.56
N GLY A 56 -9.58 -6.07 12.77
CA GLY A 56 -10.91 -6.67 13.02
C GLY A 56 -11.19 -7.89 12.14
N GLU A 57 -12.34 -7.87 11.47
CA GLU A 57 -12.78 -8.90 10.52
C GLU A 57 -11.96 -8.96 9.23
N PHE A 58 -11.21 -7.90 8.92
CA PHE A 58 -10.38 -7.80 7.71
C PHE A 58 -8.97 -8.33 7.91
N VAL A 59 -8.66 -8.95 9.05
CA VAL A 59 -7.37 -9.61 9.25
C VAL A 59 -7.24 -10.78 8.27
N GLY A 60 -6.17 -10.77 7.47
CA GLY A 60 -5.87 -11.80 6.47
C GLY A 60 -6.16 -11.37 5.03
N ALA A 61 -7.30 -10.73 4.77
CA ALA A 61 -7.64 -10.18 3.45
C ALA A 61 -7.11 -8.75 3.26
N GLY A 62 -7.15 -7.96 4.34
CA GLY A 62 -6.78 -6.55 4.35
C GLY A 62 -7.81 -5.65 3.65
N VAL A 63 -7.81 -4.37 4.03
CA VAL A 63 -8.55 -3.31 3.36
C VAL A 63 -7.55 -2.36 2.70
N MET A 64 -7.76 -2.03 1.44
CA MET A 64 -6.94 -1.03 0.74
C MET A 64 -7.19 0.36 1.33
N LEU A 65 -6.11 1.14 1.50
CA LEU A 65 -6.19 2.53 1.90
C LEU A 65 -5.94 3.46 0.71
N ASN A 66 -6.84 4.42 0.55
CA ASN A 66 -6.78 5.43 -0.52
C ASN A 66 -6.01 6.67 -0.05
N TYR A 67 -6.00 6.93 1.26
CA TYR A 67 -5.34 8.06 1.89
C TYR A 67 -4.40 7.60 3.01
N CYS A 68 -3.29 8.31 3.18
CA CYS A 68 -2.38 8.08 4.29
C CYS A 68 -3.01 8.55 5.60
N PRO A 69 -3.19 7.67 6.60
CA PRO A 69 -3.81 8.03 7.87
C PRO A 69 -2.94 8.98 8.73
N PHE A 70 -1.70 9.22 8.33
CA PHE A 70 -0.75 10.06 9.08
C PHE A 70 -0.58 11.46 8.47
N CYS A 71 -0.48 11.58 7.14
CA CYS A 71 -0.21 12.87 6.47
C CYS A 71 -1.35 13.36 5.57
N GLY A 72 -2.43 12.59 5.43
CA GLY A 72 -3.63 12.97 4.69
C GLY A 72 -3.49 13.02 3.17
N GLN A 73 -2.32 12.68 2.62
CA GLN A 73 -2.14 12.60 1.17
C GLN A 73 -2.82 11.36 0.58
N ASP A 74 -3.28 11.50 -0.66
CA ASP A 74 -3.72 10.39 -1.50
C ASP A 74 -2.54 9.45 -1.76
N ILE A 75 -2.75 8.15 -1.50
CA ILE A 75 -1.80 7.05 -1.68
C ILE A 75 -2.35 5.95 -2.59
N ASP A 76 -3.48 6.18 -3.26
CA ASP A 76 -4.05 5.27 -4.24
C ASP A 76 -3.25 5.30 -5.55
N THR A 77 -2.42 4.29 -5.74
CA THR A 77 -1.62 4.07 -6.95
C THR A 77 -2.32 3.15 -7.96
N ALA A 78 -3.51 2.62 -7.64
CA ALA A 78 -4.24 1.68 -8.49
C ALA A 78 -5.26 2.38 -9.39
N SER A 79 -5.91 3.45 -8.90
CA SER A 79 -7.01 4.11 -9.61
C SER A 79 -6.61 4.88 -10.88
N ASN A 80 -5.33 5.20 -11.07
CA ASN A 80 -4.86 5.91 -12.27
C ASN A 80 -4.57 4.99 -13.48
N GLN A 81 -4.81 3.68 -13.37
CA GLN A 81 -4.66 2.75 -14.51
C GLN A 81 -5.91 2.68 -15.41
N GLY A 82 -6.89 3.57 -15.21
CA GLY A 82 -8.16 3.63 -15.94
C GLY A 82 -8.28 4.71 -17.04
N GLU A 83 -7.30 5.59 -17.22
CA GLU A 83 -7.39 6.72 -18.17
C GLU A 83 -6.43 6.62 -19.38
N GLN A 84 -6.22 5.41 -19.89
CA GLN A 84 -5.80 5.20 -21.28
C GLN A 84 -6.80 4.25 -21.93
N GLN A 85 -7.95 4.80 -22.32
CA GLN A 85 -8.83 4.21 -23.34
C GLN A 85 -8.45 4.80 -24.70
#